data_AF-A0A944JEQ0-F1
#
_entry.id   AF-A0A944JEQ0-F1
#
_cell.length_a   1.000
_cell.length_b   1.000
_cell.length_c   1.000
_cell.angle_alpha   90.00
_cell.angle_beta   90.00
_cell.angle_gamma   90.00
#
_symmetry.space_group_name_H-M   'P 1'
#
loop_
_entity.id
_entity.type
_entity.pdbx_description
1 polymer ?
#
loop_
_entity_poly.entity_id
_entity_poly.type
_entity_poly.pdbx_seq_one_letter_code
_entity_poly.pdbx_strand_id
1 'polypeptide(L)'
;MITTTVYVPAPDGTPLATDLCLPDAPGPHPAVVIRTPYGRTAHRAELRGWAAHGFAALAQDVRGRHGSPGPWHPYRDHEESDGAATVAWVREQAWSGGPVVAVGSSYAAHCALVAALGPRGDGRPDAVIAAVPALGLADTAREPAGPERLRARAGWWAAHGDRSDSAPDALARALADDPRLLEHLPVARLADRLGRALPSWPGLWDDRPRGRIVRRGSASRLPLLAVGGTHDPFAEDTVALWRGWGGAARLLLGPWGHRLTADRPAIAADRVNLGALYVRWARAALAGRLEPERRGVITLGGSGRWHGVRHGDAAPGPVESSTRTTTWPFDARTGLRLLHGAEFTADPARPVRSDDLAVPAGTTPADRCLLLSPPLPRPLDLAGPATARLHATADTPAADWAVRVTALDPAGRAEPLAFGIVRRADPPGEAVEITVPLGTLGRRLPAGTRLRTEIAGHHFPAHARNPHTGENPVTATRLAPSRRAVTARGSALHLTVVARRRYVEPVPEICR
;
A
#
# COMPACT_ATOMS: atom_id res chain seq x y z
N MET A 1 25.34 -20.05 14.30
CA MET A 1 24.41 -18.95 14.65
C MET A 1 23.29 -19.38 15.59
N ILE A 2 23.35 -18.95 16.86
CA ILE A 2 22.29 -19.13 17.87
C ILE A 2 21.52 -17.81 17.99
N THR A 3 20.21 -17.88 18.18
CA THR A 3 19.37 -16.71 18.50
C THR A 3 19.11 -16.70 20.00
N THR A 4 19.43 -15.61 20.69
CA THR A 4 19.16 -15.40 22.12
C THR A 4 18.13 -14.30 22.31
N THR A 5 17.34 -14.36 23.38
CA THR A 5 16.46 -13.26 23.76
C THR A 5 17.15 -12.39 24.80
N VAL A 6 17.18 -11.07 24.56
CA VAL A 6 17.62 -10.02 25.48
C VAL A 6 16.49 -9.02 25.70
N TYR A 7 16.60 -8.21 26.74
CA TYR A 7 15.63 -7.15 27.05
C TYR A 7 16.30 -5.78 26.91
N VAL A 8 15.82 -5.01 25.94
CA VAL A 8 16.34 -3.68 25.63
C VAL A 8 15.50 -2.65 26.39
N PRO A 9 16.11 -1.80 27.24
CA PRO A 9 15.35 -0.79 27.96
C PRO A 9 14.84 0.28 26.99
N ALA A 10 13.54 0.55 27.05
CA ALA A 10 12.95 1.75 26.49
C ALA A 10 13.40 3.01 27.29
N PRO A 11 13.11 4.25 26.85
CA PRO A 11 13.52 5.46 27.56
C PRO A 11 13.02 5.55 29.01
N ASP A 12 11.87 4.94 29.32
CA ASP A 12 11.28 4.86 30.65
C ASP A 12 11.67 3.58 31.42
N GLY A 13 12.64 2.81 30.91
CA GLY A 13 13.11 1.57 31.50
C GLY A 13 12.27 0.33 31.16
N THR A 14 11.18 0.46 30.38
CA THR A 14 10.36 -0.69 29.98
C THR A 14 11.21 -1.74 29.25
N PRO A 15 11.26 -3.01 29.68
CA PRO A 15 12.15 -4.01 29.11
C PRO A 15 11.55 -4.64 27.84
N LEU A 16 11.95 -4.16 26.65
CA LEU A 16 11.43 -4.64 25.37
C LEU A 16 12.12 -5.94 24.94
N ALA A 17 11.34 -7.01 24.78
CA ALA A 17 11.85 -8.33 24.41
C ALA A 17 12.39 -8.34 22.97
N THR A 18 13.65 -8.74 22.84
CA THR A 18 14.41 -8.64 21.58
C THR A 18 15.16 -9.94 21.31
N ASP A 19 14.89 -10.58 20.18
CA ASP A 19 15.68 -11.72 19.70
C ASP A 19 16.91 -11.17 18.94
N LEU A 20 18.11 -11.59 19.36
CA LEU A 20 19.40 -11.20 18.81
C LEU A 20 20.05 -12.42 18.13
N CYS A 21 20.51 -12.24 16.90
CA CYS A 21 21.29 -13.21 16.15
C CYS A 21 22.60 -12.56 15.70
N LEU A 22 23.73 -13.07 16.19
CA LEU A 22 25.05 -12.59 15.81
C LEU A 22 25.65 -13.46 14.70
N PRO A 23 26.48 -12.88 13.81
CA PRO A 23 27.32 -13.66 12.89
C PRO A 23 28.26 -14.59 13.65
N ASP A 24 28.70 -15.67 13.00
CA ASP A 24 29.70 -16.59 13.58
C ASP A 24 31.14 -16.02 13.51
N ALA A 25 31.38 -15.04 12.63
CA ALA A 25 32.67 -14.36 12.53
C ALA A 25 32.91 -13.47 13.76
N PRO A 26 34.13 -13.42 14.34
CA PRO A 26 34.41 -12.59 15.50
C PRO A 26 34.50 -11.11 15.14
N GLY A 27 34.35 -10.25 16.16
CA GLY A 27 34.54 -8.81 16.06
C GLY A 27 33.23 -8.03 15.91
N PRO A 28 33.33 -6.71 15.71
CA PRO A 28 32.16 -5.85 15.60
C PRO A 28 31.52 -5.93 14.20
N HIS A 29 30.19 -5.84 14.14
CA HIS A 29 29.40 -5.96 12.91
C HIS A 29 28.42 -4.80 12.70
N PRO A 30 28.13 -4.39 11.44
CA PRO A 30 26.96 -3.56 11.19
C PRO A 30 25.69 -4.28 11.67
N ALA A 31 24.71 -3.53 12.13
CA ALA A 31 23.50 -4.08 12.72
C ALA A 31 22.26 -3.84 11.85
N VAL A 32 21.29 -4.74 11.98
CA VAL A 32 19.93 -4.62 11.41
C VAL A 32 18.93 -4.70 12.54
N VAL A 33 18.02 -3.72 12.60
CA VAL A 33 16.97 -3.66 13.61
C VAL A 33 15.60 -3.76 12.94
N ILE A 34 14.82 -4.75 13.38
CA ILE A 34 13.41 -4.95 13.02
C ILE A 34 12.58 -4.77 14.28
N ARG A 35 11.65 -3.83 14.29
CA ARG A 35 10.66 -3.67 15.38
C ARG A 35 9.29 -4.01 14.84
N THR A 36 8.55 -4.89 15.52
CA THR A 36 7.33 -5.49 14.98
C THR A 36 6.25 -5.71 16.03
N PRO A 37 4.95 -5.50 15.69
CA PRO A 37 3.84 -5.92 16.55
C PRO A 37 3.40 -7.37 16.29
N TYR A 38 4.05 -8.08 15.35
CA TYR A 38 3.63 -9.38 14.83
C TYR A 38 4.34 -10.59 15.48
N GLY A 39 5.15 -10.36 16.51
CA GLY A 39 5.91 -11.39 17.20
C GLY A 39 7.31 -11.55 16.64
N ARG A 40 8.33 -11.21 17.43
CA ARG A 40 9.75 -11.25 17.06
C ARG A 40 10.22 -12.64 16.62
N THR A 41 9.61 -13.69 17.16
CA THR A 41 9.96 -15.08 16.84
C THR A 41 9.69 -15.43 15.37
N ALA A 42 8.71 -14.77 14.73
CA ALA A 42 8.42 -14.93 13.31
C ALA A 42 9.58 -14.46 12.40
N HIS A 43 10.47 -13.61 12.91
CA HIS A 43 11.62 -13.08 12.16
C HIS A 43 12.89 -13.91 12.32
N ARG A 44 12.91 -15.01 13.10
CA ARG A 44 14.15 -15.79 13.35
C ARG A 44 14.86 -16.26 12.08
N ALA A 45 14.10 -16.66 11.05
CA ALA A 45 14.68 -17.05 9.77
C ALA A 45 15.34 -15.86 9.05
N GLU A 46 14.70 -14.68 9.10
CA GLU A 46 15.24 -13.43 8.56
C GLU A 46 16.51 -13.00 9.32
N LEU A 47 16.51 -13.08 10.66
CA LEU A 47 17.68 -12.77 11.49
C LEU A 47 18.89 -13.65 11.14
N ARG A 48 18.68 -14.97 11.00
CA ARG A 48 19.74 -15.88 10.54
C ARG A 48 20.23 -15.54 9.14
N GLY A 49 19.32 -15.12 8.25
CA GLY A 49 19.66 -14.67 6.91
C GLY A 49 20.61 -13.46 6.93
N TRP A 50 20.32 -12.45 7.76
CA TRP A 50 21.19 -11.29 7.95
C TRP A 50 22.55 -11.66 8.60
N ALA A 51 22.52 -12.47 9.64
CA ALA A 51 23.73 -12.92 10.34
C ALA A 51 24.66 -13.77 9.45
N ALA A 52 24.08 -14.62 8.59
CA ALA A 52 24.84 -15.37 7.58
C ALA A 52 25.58 -14.45 6.59
N HIS A 53 25.14 -13.20 6.46
CA HIS A 53 25.76 -12.18 5.62
C HIS A 53 26.55 -11.13 6.43
N GLY A 54 26.88 -11.42 7.69
CA GLY A 54 27.79 -10.62 8.51
C GLY A 54 27.14 -9.40 9.19
N PHE A 55 25.82 -9.39 9.35
CA PHE A 55 25.11 -8.37 10.14
C PHE A 55 24.68 -8.93 11.50
N ALA A 56 24.90 -8.18 12.58
CA ALA A 56 24.16 -8.43 13.82
C ALA A 56 22.68 -8.11 13.59
N ALA A 57 21.78 -9.05 13.85
CA ALA A 57 20.37 -8.90 13.47
C ALA A 57 19.46 -9.02 14.69
N LEU A 58 18.55 -8.06 14.83
CA LEU A 58 17.63 -7.95 15.96
C LEU A 58 16.18 -7.88 15.50
N ALA A 59 15.31 -8.65 16.15
CA ALA A 59 13.87 -8.50 16.07
C ALA A 59 13.30 -8.19 17.45
N GLN A 60 12.62 -7.07 17.61
CA GLN A 60 12.04 -6.63 18.87
C GLN A 60 10.52 -6.58 18.77
N ASP A 61 9.86 -7.14 19.79
CA ASP A 61 8.43 -6.91 19.99
C ASP A 61 8.21 -5.47 20.44
N VAL A 62 7.36 -4.71 19.74
CA VAL A 62 7.00 -3.35 20.18
C VAL A 62 6.31 -3.40 21.55
N ARG A 63 6.34 -2.28 22.27
CA ARG A 63 5.74 -2.14 23.60
C ARG A 63 4.30 -2.66 23.66
N GLY A 64 3.99 -3.39 24.73
CA GLY A 64 2.67 -3.99 24.96
C GLY A 64 2.33 -5.18 24.07
N ARG A 65 3.26 -5.67 23.24
CA ARG A 65 3.05 -6.80 22.34
C ARG A 65 3.95 -7.97 22.72
N HIS A 66 3.38 -9.17 22.65
CA HIS A 66 4.06 -10.45 22.79
C HIS A 66 4.96 -10.51 24.02
N GLY A 67 6.28 -10.55 23.87
CA GLY A 67 7.21 -10.60 24.99
C GLY A 67 7.48 -9.26 25.68
N SER A 68 7.04 -8.15 25.10
CA SER A 68 7.28 -6.79 25.63
C SER A 68 6.10 -6.32 26.48
N PRO A 69 6.34 -5.88 27.73
CA PRO A 69 5.29 -5.35 28.59
C PRO A 69 4.89 -3.92 28.18
N GLY A 70 3.91 -3.36 28.90
CA GLY A 70 3.45 -1.98 28.72
C GLY A 70 2.15 -1.86 27.93
N PRO A 71 1.65 -0.62 27.73
CA PRO A 71 0.44 -0.38 26.97
C PRO A 71 0.67 -0.55 25.45
N TRP A 72 -0.36 -0.99 24.75
CA TRP A 72 -0.37 -1.12 23.29
C TRP A 72 -1.33 -0.11 22.67
N HIS A 73 -0.76 0.92 22.02
CA HIS A 73 -1.51 1.94 21.30
C HIS A 73 -0.97 2.02 19.85
N PRO A 74 -1.56 1.28 18.90
CA PRO A 74 -1.07 1.27 17.52
C PRO A 74 -0.86 2.67 16.94
N TYR A 75 0.35 2.96 16.46
CA TYR A 75 0.80 4.15 15.74
C TYR A 75 0.87 5.46 16.55
N ARG A 76 0.71 5.44 17.88
CA ARG A 76 0.53 6.67 18.66
C ARG A 76 1.76 7.11 19.45
N ASP A 77 2.16 6.35 20.46
CA ASP A 77 2.84 6.97 21.61
C ASP A 77 4.31 6.57 21.77
N HIS A 78 4.79 5.50 21.11
CA HIS A 78 6.07 4.88 21.52
C HIS A 78 6.97 4.38 20.38
N GLU A 79 6.47 4.26 19.16
CA GLU A 79 7.24 3.67 18.05
C GLU A 79 8.51 4.47 17.74
N GLU A 80 8.44 5.79 17.83
CA GLU A 80 9.57 6.68 17.58
C GLU A 80 10.61 6.63 18.71
N SER A 81 10.18 6.82 19.96
CA SER A 81 11.07 6.90 21.12
C SER A 81 11.70 5.56 21.49
N ASP A 82 10.92 4.48 21.52
CA ASP A 82 11.44 3.13 21.76
C ASP A 82 12.35 2.67 20.60
N GLY A 83 12.06 3.12 19.38
CA GLY A 83 12.88 2.86 18.21
C GLY A 83 14.26 3.51 18.33
N ALA A 84 14.28 4.78 18.73
CA ALA A 84 15.52 5.51 18.97
C ALA A 84 16.34 4.89 20.11
N ALA A 85 15.70 4.51 21.23
CA ALA A 85 16.38 3.84 22.34
C ALA A 85 16.98 2.50 21.92
N THR A 86 16.27 1.73 21.10
CA THR A 86 16.78 0.45 20.58
C THR A 86 18.03 0.66 19.71
N VAL A 87 18.03 1.66 18.83
CA VAL A 87 19.20 1.95 17.98
C VAL A 87 20.38 2.44 18.83
N ALA A 88 20.14 3.32 19.81
CA ALA A 88 21.19 3.78 20.73
C ALA A 88 21.80 2.61 21.51
N TRP A 89 20.96 1.75 22.10
CA TRP A 89 21.41 0.55 22.80
C TRP A 89 22.25 -0.37 21.91
N VAL A 90 21.87 -0.56 20.65
CA VAL A 90 22.65 -1.37 19.68
C VAL A 90 24.04 -0.77 19.47
N ARG A 91 24.19 0.56 19.40
CA ARG A 91 25.50 1.20 19.20
C ARG A 91 26.43 1.07 20.41
N GLU A 92 25.88 0.88 21.60
CA GLU A 92 26.65 0.69 22.84
C GLU A 92 27.20 -0.74 23.01
N GLN A 93 26.74 -1.70 22.21
CA GLN A 93 27.13 -3.09 22.37
C GLN A 93 28.53 -3.37 21.79
N ALA A 94 29.33 -4.19 22.49
CA ALA A 94 30.68 -4.56 22.06
C ALA A 94 30.74 -5.32 20.71
N TRP A 95 29.63 -5.97 20.32
CA TRP A 95 29.50 -6.66 19.03
C TRP A 95 29.09 -5.72 17.89
N SER A 96 28.81 -4.45 18.16
CA SER A 96 28.33 -3.49 17.16
C SER A 96 29.50 -2.73 16.53
N GLY A 97 29.52 -2.69 15.21
CA GLY A 97 30.50 -1.94 14.41
C GLY A 97 30.11 -0.49 14.16
N GLY A 98 29.04 0.00 14.79
CA GLY A 98 28.52 1.35 14.62
C GLY A 98 27.28 1.37 13.72
N PRO A 99 27.39 1.19 12.39
CA PRO A 99 26.26 1.42 11.49
C PRO A 99 25.06 0.51 11.72
N VAL A 100 23.86 1.10 11.71
CA VAL A 100 22.58 0.41 11.93
C VAL A 100 21.62 0.64 10.76
N VAL A 101 21.05 -0.43 10.21
CA VAL A 101 19.97 -0.38 9.22
C VAL A 101 18.65 -0.70 9.89
N ALA A 102 17.68 0.21 9.80
CA ALA A 102 16.31 -0.07 10.22
C ALA A 102 15.55 -0.73 9.08
N VAL A 103 14.96 -1.90 9.34
CA VAL A 103 14.28 -2.72 8.33
C VAL A 103 12.90 -3.10 8.83
N GLY A 104 11.91 -3.09 7.94
CA GLY A 104 10.62 -3.69 8.26
C GLY A 104 9.65 -3.72 7.10
N SER A 105 8.60 -4.53 7.27
CA SER A 105 7.46 -4.63 6.37
C SER A 105 6.16 -4.23 7.04
N SER A 106 5.23 -3.59 6.32
CA SER A 106 3.92 -3.20 6.85
C SER A 106 4.07 -2.28 8.07
N TYR A 107 3.50 -2.62 9.23
CA TYR A 107 3.71 -1.86 10.47
C TYR A 107 5.19 -1.81 10.89
N ALA A 108 5.96 -2.88 10.70
CA ALA A 108 7.39 -2.86 11.02
C ALA A 108 8.16 -1.85 10.14
N ALA A 109 7.69 -1.61 8.90
CA ALA A 109 8.23 -0.54 8.07
C ALA A 109 7.93 0.84 8.65
N HIS A 110 6.73 1.04 9.23
CA HIS A 110 6.42 2.26 9.97
C HIS A 110 7.37 2.45 11.15
N CYS A 111 7.63 1.40 11.95
CA CYS A 111 8.60 1.46 13.04
C CYS A 111 10.01 1.86 12.55
N ALA A 112 10.47 1.28 11.43
CA ALA A 112 11.75 1.63 10.83
C ALA A 112 11.79 3.11 10.37
N LEU A 113 10.71 3.59 9.76
CA LEU A 113 10.60 4.97 9.27
C LEU A 113 10.54 5.98 10.41
N VAL A 114 9.78 5.75 11.47
CA VAL A 114 9.73 6.69 12.59
C VAL A 114 11.02 6.72 13.38
N ALA A 115 11.73 5.59 13.55
CA ALA A 115 13.07 5.57 14.14
C ALA A 115 14.05 6.40 13.29
N ALA A 116 13.98 6.31 11.96
CA ALA A 116 14.82 7.07 11.05
C ALA A 116 14.53 8.57 10.98
N LEU A 117 13.29 8.95 11.27
CA LEU A 117 12.80 10.33 11.24
C LEU A 117 12.74 10.97 12.63
N GLY A 118 13.07 10.21 13.68
CA GLY A 118 13.16 10.68 15.06
C GLY A 118 14.31 11.66 15.32
N PRO A 119 14.57 11.98 16.60
CA PRO A 119 15.62 12.91 16.99
C PRO A 119 17.00 12.55 16.39
N ARG A 120 17.79 13.58 16.07
CA ARG A 120 19.17 13.39 15.62
C ARG A 120 20.05 12.91 16.78
N GLY A 121 21.06 12.09 16.47
CA GLY A 121 21.99 11.54 17.44
C GLY A 121 22.12 10.02 17.30
N ASP A 122 22.63 9.37 18.33
CA ASP A 122 22.95 7.93 18.32
C ASP A 122 21.72 7.03 18.16
N GLY A 123 20.52 7.53 18.50
CA GLY A 123 19.26 6.83 18.29
C GLY A 123 18.77 6.79 16.84
N ARG A 124 19.50 7.38 15.88
CA ARG A 124 19.08 7.39 14.48
C ARG A 124 19.79 6.29 13.68
N PRO A 125 19.07 5.46 12.88
CA PRO A 125 19.70 4.51 11.96
C PRO A 125 20.38 5.23 10.78
N ASP A 126 21.31 4.53 10.13
CA ASP A 126 22.12 5.02 9.01
C ASP A 126 21.47 4.78 7.64
N ALA A 127 20.56 3.81 7.54
CA ALA A 127 19.78 3.52 6.34
C ALA A 127 18.43 2.88 6.70
N VAL A 128 17.46 2.97 5.78
CA VAL A 128 16.10 2.43 5.98
C VAL A 128 15.69 1.54 4.82
N ILE A 129 15.19 0.34 5.13
CA ILE A 129 14.46 -0.51 4.19
C ILE A 129 13.01 -0.58 4.65
N ALA A 130 12.10 -0.03 3.84
CA ALA A 130 10.67 0.02 4.12
C ALA A 130 9.90 -0.77 3.06
N ALA A 131 9.38 -1.92 3.44
CA ALA A 131 8.61 -2.81 2.58
C ALA A 131 7.09 -2.68 2.83
N VAL A 132 6.28 -2.56 1.78
CA VAL A 132 4.81 -2.40 1.81
C VAL A 132 4.34 -1.50 2.98
N PRO A 133 4.90 -0.29 3.11
CA PRO A 133 4.85 0.46 4.36
C PRO A 133 3.44 0.93 4.71
N ALA A 134 2.99 0.55 5.91
CA ALA A 134 1.74 1.01 6.49
C ALA A 134 1.98 2.32 7.25
N LEU A 135 1.98 3.46 6.55
CA LEU A 135 2.61 4.72 7.00
C LEU A 135 2.04 5.38 8.26
N GLY A 136 0.88 4.97 8.76
CA GLY A 136 0.28 5.55 9.96
C GLY A 136 -1.20 5.21 10.11
N LEU A 137 -1.81 5.71 11.18
CA LEU A 137 -3.21 5.45 11.51
C LEU A 137 -4.15 5.99 10.41
N ALA A 138 -4.16 7.30 10.16
CA ALA A 138 -4.91 7.91 9.05
C ALA A 138 -4.52 7.34 7.68
N ASP A 139 -3.22 7.10 7.45
CA ASP A 139 -2.70 6.60 6.17
C ASP A 139 -3.23 5.20 5.83
N THR A 140 -3.47 4.38 6.85
CA THR A 140 -3.97 3.03 6.63
C THR A 140 -5.49 2.93 6.71
N ALA A 141 -6.15 3.88 7.37
CA ALA A 141 -7.59 3.91 7.57
C ALA A 141 -8.39 4.27 6.32
N ARG A 142 -7.80 5.08 5.43
CA ARG A 142 -8.51 5.76 4.34
C ARG A 142 -7.74 5.68 3.03
N GLU A 143 -8.39 6.02 1.94
CA GLU A 143 -7.74 6.44 0.71
C GLU A 143 -7.30 7.91 0.82
N PRO A 144 -6.27 8.35 0.08
CA PRO A 144 -5.90 9.76 0.00
C PRO A 144 -7.06 10.68 -0.39
N ALA A 145 -8.02 10.15 -1.16
CA ALA A 145 -9.21 10.87 -1.63
C ALA A 145 -10.44 10.75 -0.71
N GLY A 146 -10.29 10.19 0.49
CA GLY A 146 -11.32 10.23 1.55
C GLY A 146 -11.93 8.88 1.99
N PRO A 147 -12.35 7.98 1.07
CA PRO A 147 -13.04 6.74 1.41
C PRO A 147 -12.32 5.86 2.43
N GLU A 148 -13.06 5.26 3.35
CA GLU A 148 -12.56 4.43 4.44
C GLU A 148 -12.25 2.99 3.99
N ARG A 149 -11.07 2.46 4.31
CA ARG A 149 -10.62 1.10 3.97
C ARG A 149 -11.19 0.04 4.92
N LEU A 150 -12.50 -0.16 4.88
CA LEU A 150 -13.27 -0.97 5.84
C LEU A 150 -12.72 -2.39 6.06
N ARG A 151 -12.75 -3.28 5.05
CA ARG A 151 -12.38 -4.70 5.24
C ARG A 151 -10.96 -4.88 5.76
N ALA A 152 -10.01 -4.14 5.19
CA ALA A 152 -8.60 -4.24 5.56
C ALA A 152 -8.36 -3.77 7.01
N ARG A 153 -9.07 -2.72 7.45
CA ARG A 153 -8.97 -2.23 8.83
C ARG A 153 -9.72 -3.12 9.81
N ALA A 154 -10.92 -3.58 9.49
CA ALA A 154 -11.61 -4.58 10.32
C ALA A 154 -10.73 -5.82 10.54
N GLY A 155 -10.03 -6.29 9.49
CA GLY A 155 -9.14 -7.44 9.56
C GLY A 155 -7.94 -7.22 10.49
N TRP A 156 -7.20 -6.12 10.28
CA TRP A 156 -6.02 -5.83 11.08
C TRP A 156 -6.37 -5.57 12.55
N TRP A 157 -7.45 -4.84 12.84
CA TRP A 157 -7.85 -4.55 14.22
C TRP A 157 -8.40 -5.79 14.92
N ALA A 158 -9.17 -6.63 14.24
CA ALA A 158 -9.60 -7.91 14.81
C ALA A 158 -8.41 -8.79 15.19
N ALA A 159 -7.33 -8.75 14.39
CA ALA A 159 -6.13 -9.56 14.60
C ALA A 159 -5.15 -8.98 15.63
N HIS A 160 -4.99 -7.66 15.71
CA HIS A 160 -3.89 -7.01 16.43
C HIS A 160 -4.28 -5.81 17.31
N GLY A 161 -5.47 -5.23 17.13
CA GLY A 161 -5.89 -4.05 17.88
C GLY A 161 -6.07 -4.35 19.36
N ASP A 162 -5.59 -3.47 20.23
CA ASP A 162 -5.82 -3.47 21.69
C ASP A 162 -5.50 -4.79 22.44
N ARG A 163 -4.63 -5.63 21.86
CA ARG A 163 -4.23 -6.92 22.42
C ARG A 163 -2.72 -7.02 22.53
N SER A 164 -2.26 -7.90 23.41
CA SER A 164 -0.84 -8.24 23.49
C SER A 164 -0.43 -9.30 22.46
N ASP A 165 -1.35 -10.16 22.01
CA ASP A 165 -1.10 -11.24 21.05
C ASP A 165 -1.68 -10.97 19.66
N SER A 166 -1.42 -11.86 18.71
CA SER A 166 -1.99 -11.81 17.35
C SER A 166 -2.99 -12.94 17.15
N ALA A 167 -4.14 -12.63 16.53
CA ALA A 167 -5.13 -13.61 16.11
C ALA A 167 -5.48 -13.44 14.61
N PRO A 168 -4.61 -13.88 13.67
CA PRO A 168 -4.72 -13.57 12.24
C PRO A 168 -6.08 -13.90 11.62
N ASP A 169 -6.73 -14.98 12.04
CA ASP A 169 -8.01 -15.44 11.49
C ASP A 169 -9.24 -14.85 12.21
N ALA A 170 -9.07 -13.88 13.10
CA ALA A 170 -10.16 -13.36 13.93
C ALA A 170 -11.32 -12.79 13.11
N LEU A 171 -11.04 -12.00 12.07
CA LEU A 171 -12.10 -11.49 11.18
C LEU A 171 -12.75 -12.62 10.37
N ALA A 172 -11.97 -13.60 9.90
CA ALA A 172 -12.50 -14.71 9.12
C ALA A 172 -13.49 -15.55 9.94
N ARG A 173 -13.16 -15.84 11.21
CA ARG A 173 -14.09 -16.49 12.15
C ARG A 173 -15.34 -15.65 12.39
N ALA A 174 -15.18 -14.36 12.67
CA ALA A 174 -16.32 -13.46 12.89
C ALA A 174 -17.25 -13.35 11.66
N LEU A 175 -16.69 -13.40 10.44
CA LEU A 175 -17.45 -13.43 9.19
C LEU A 175 -18.12 -14.78 8.90
N ALA A 176 -17.54 -15.89 9.39
CA ALA A 176 -18.18 -17.19 9.31
C ALA A 176 -19.44 -17.25 10.21
N ASP A 177 -19.37 -16.60 11.37
CA ASP A 177 -20.48 -16.52 12.33
C ASP A 177 -21.55 -15.48 11.91
N ASP A 178 -21.13 -14.30 11.45
CA ASP A 178 -21.99 -13.25 10.90
C ASP A 178 -21.47 -12.78 9.52
N PRO A 179 -21.95 -13.38 8.41
CA PRO A 179 -21.56 -12.97 7.06
C PRO A 179 -21.90 -11.52 6.71
N ARG A 180 -22.81 -10.88 7.46
CA ARG A 180 -23.24 -9.49 7.29
C ARG A 180 -22.54 -8.54 8.25
N LEU A 181 -21.56 -9.01 9.02
CA LEU A 181 -20.81 -8.21 10.00
C LEU A 181 -20.35 -6.86 9.45
N LEU A 182 -19.73 -6.86 8.27
CA LEU A 182 -19.20 -5.62 7.65
C LEU A 182 -20.30 -4.67 7.14
N GLU A 183 -21.56 -5.09 7.13
CA GLU A 183 -22.71 -4.23 6.83
C GLU A 183 -23.19 -3.45 8.06
N HIS A 184 -22.62 -3.70 9.24
CA HIS A 184 -23.00 -3.00 10.47
C HIS A 184 -22.79 -1.49 10.35
N LEU A 185 -23.80 -0.74 10.84
CA LEU A 185 -23.74 0.71 11.00
C LEU A 185 -24.13 1.07 12.44
N PRO A 186 -23.49 2.10 13.02
CA PRO A 186 -22.38 2.86 12.44
C PRO A 186 -21.07 2.04 12.40
N VAL A 187 -20.18 2.30 11.43
CA VAL A 187 -18.88 1.61 11.32
C VAL A 187 -18.03 1.81 12.58
N ALA A 188 -18.15 2.96 13.25
CA ALA A 188 -17.51 3.21 14.55
C ALA A 188 -17.86 2.18 15.64
N ARG A 189 -18.96 1.45 15.50
CA ARG A 189 -19.44 0.43 16.44
C ARG A 189 -19.25 -1.00 15.93
N LEU A 190 -18.59 -1.19 14.79
CA LEU A 190 -18.30 -2.52 14.22
C LEU A 190 -17.56 -3.43 15.21
N ALA A 191 -16.67 -2.84 16.03
CA ALA A 191 -15.95 -3.54 17.09
C ALA A 191 -16.86 -4.26 18.09
N ASP A 192 -18.03 -3.70 18.41
CA ASP A 192 -18.99 -4.28 19.36
C ASP A 192 -19.53 -5.63 18.86
N ARG A 193 -19.45 -5.89 17.55
CA ARG A 193 -19.85 -7.15 16.91
C ARG A 193 -18.70 -8.11 16.60
N LEU A 194 -17.45 -7.67 16.76
CA LEU A 194 -16.27 -8.54 16.57
C LEU A 194 -16.05 -9.51 17.75
N GLY A 195 -16.89 -9.44 18.78
CA GLY A 195 -16.77 -10.25 20.00
C GLY A 195 -15.50 -9.94 20.81
N ARG A 196 -14.98 -8.70 20.69
CA ARG A 196 -13.70 -8.28 21.26
C ARG A 196 -13.78 -6.84 21.77
N ALA A 197 -13.09 -6.56 22.87
CA ALA A 197 -12.88 -5.21 23.34
C ALA A 197 -11.81 -4.52 22.46
N LEU A 198 -12.23 -3.55 21.65
CA LEU A 198 -11.34 -2.74 20.80
C LEU A 198 -11.58 -1.25 21.10
N PRO A 199 -11.21 -0.76 22.30
CA PRO A 199 -11.44 0.64 22.70
C PRO A 199 -10.77 1.66 21.76
N SER A 200 -9.70 1.29 21.05
CA SER A 200 -9.03 2.19 20.09
C SER A 200 -9.71 2.23 18.71
N TRP A 201 -10.70 1.38 18.44
CA TRP A 201 -11.37 1.31 17.13
C TRP A 201 -12.06 2.61 16.71
N PRO A 202 -12.83 3.32 17.56
CA PRO A 202 -13.39 4.61 17.17
C PRO A 202 -12.29 5.63 16.82
N GLY A 203 -11.23 5.68 17.63
CA GLY A 203 -10.12 6.62 17.47
C GLY A 203 -9.26 6.39 16.21
N LEU A 204 -9.37 5.24 15.55
CA LEU A 204 -8.82 5.01 14.20
C LEU A 204 -9.43 5.98 13.19
N TRP A 205 -10.74 6.20 13.29
CA TRP A 205 -11.51 6.90 12.28
C TRP A 205 -11.47 8.42 12.43
N ASP A 206 -11.15 8.88 13.64
CA ASP A 206 -11.00 10.30 13.99
C ASP A 206 -9.66 10.88 13.53
N ASP A 207 -8.63 10.05 13.34
CA ASP A 207 -7.34 10.50 12.81
C ASP A 207 -7.47 10.87 11.32
N ARG A 208 -7.26 12.15 11.00
CA ARG A 208 -7.43 12.72 9.67
C ARG A 208 -6.14 13.04 8.91
N PRO A 209 -5.08 13.59 9.53
CA PRO A 209 -3.94 14.08 8.76
C PRO A 209 -3.11 12.92 8.20
N ARG A 210 -3.21 12.71 6.89
CA ARG A 210 -2.38 11.77 6.13
C ARG A 210 -1.00 12.35 5.78
N GLY A 211 -0.09 11.48 5.36
CA GLY A 211 1.18 11.87 4.74
C GLY A 211 2.21 12.43 5.73
N ARG A 212 2.05 12.23 7.03
CA ARG A 212 2.98 12.71 8.07
C ARG A 212 4.41 12.19 7.82
N ILE A 213 4.54 10.90 7.51
CA ILE A 213 5.84 10.26 7.25
C ILE A 213 6.46 10.77 5.96
N VAL A 214 5.68 10.90 4.88
CA VAL A 214 6.17 11.46 3.60
C VAL A 214 6.66 12.90 3.79
N ARG A 215 5.89 13.74 4.49
CA ARG A 215 6.24 15.13 4.79
C ARG A 215 7.50 15.25 5.64
N ARG A 216 7.66 14.43 6.69
CA ARG A 216 8.89 14.41 7.50
C ARG A 216 10.09 13.89 6.70
N GLY A 217 9.86 12.87 5.87
CA GLY A 217 10.87 12.24 5.02
C GLY A 217 11.48 13.15 3.97
N SER A 218 10.79 14.22 3.55
CA SER A 218 11.31 15.16 2.55
C SER A 218 12.54 15.94 2.98
N ALA A 219 12.77 16.08 4.30
CA ALA A 219 13.97 16.68 4.86
C ALA A 219 15.04 15.64 5.26
N SER A 220 14.78 14.34 5.06
CA SER A 220 15.73 13.28 5.38
C SER A 220 16.92 13.29 4.41
N ARG A 221 18.09 12.89 4.90
CA ARG A 221 19.29 12.63 4.09
C ARG A 221 19.71 11.16 4.10
N LEU A 222 18.99 10.32 4.84
CA LEU A 222 19.29 8.90 4.94
C LEU A 222 18.98 8.19 3.62
N PRO A 223 19.73 7.15 3.25
CA PRO A 223 19.32 6.24 2.20
C PRO A 223 18.01 5.51 2.52
N LEU A 224 17.12 5.42 1.54
CA LEU A 224 15.86 4.68 1.61
C LEU A 224 15.76 3.64 0.49
N LEU A 225 15.43 2.40 0.84
CA LEU A 225 14.87 1.41 -0.08
C LEU A 225 13.38 1.23 0.23
N ALA A 226 12.52 1.72 -0.66
CA ALA A 226 11.09 1.49 -0.65
C ALA A 226 10.76 0.27 -1.53
N VAL A 227 10.13 -0.74 -0.94
CA VAL A 227 9.75 -1.98 -1.64
C VAL A 227 8.25 -2.12 -1.57
N GLY A 228 7.59 -2.39 -2.70
CA GLY A 228 6.15 -2.54 -2.75
C GLY A 228 5.71 -3.57 -3.77
N GLY A 229 4.42 -3.85 -3.76
CA GLY A 229 3.76 -4.69 -4.75
C GLY A 229 2.74 -3.89 -5.55
N THR A 230 2.59 -4.15 -6.85
CA THR A 230 1.53 -3.54 -7.66
C THR A 230 0.11 -3.99 -7.28
N HIS A 231 -0.01 -5.09 -6.52
CA HIS A 231 -1.28 -5.57 -5.97
C HIS A 231 -1.43 -5.27 -4.47
N ASP A 232 -0.46 -4.55 -3.88
CA ASP A 232 -0.50 -4.16 -2.47
C ASP A 232 -1.40 -2.92 -2.26
N PRO A 233 -2.27 -2.90 -1.23
CA PRO A 233 -3.10 -1.73 -0.94
C PRO A 233 -2.31 -0.46 -0.55
N PHE A 234 -1.02 -0.58 -0.23
CA PHE A 234 -0.11 0.54 0.06
C PHE A 234 0.88 0.81 -1.09
N ALA A 235 0.59 0.32 -2.31
CA ALA A 235 1.44 0.58 -3.49
C ALA A 235 1.66 2.09 -3.69
N GLU A 236 0.60 2.88 -3.65
CA GLU A 236 0.70 4.34 -3.80
C GLU A 236 1.42 5.01 -2.63
N ASP A 237 1.23 4.53 -1.41
CA ASP A 237 1.95 5.05 -0.25
C ASP A 237 3.46 4.74 -0.35
N THR A 238 3.83 3.58 -0.91
CA THR A 238 5.21 3.19 -1.22
C THR A 238 5.83 4.14 -2.24
N VAL A 239 5.11 4.39 -3.33
CA VAL A 239 5.54 5.30 -4.41
C VAL A 239 5.64 6.73 -3.89
N ALA A 240 4.66 7.19 -3.09
CA ALA A 240 4.66 8.52 -2.49
C ALA A 240 5.82 8.72 -1.50
N LEU A 241 6.14 7.71 -0.70
CA LEU A 241 7.31 7.73 0.18
C LEU A 241 8.60 7.91 -0.62
N TRP A 242 8.83 7.09 -1.65
CA TRP A 242 10.00 7.22 -2.53
C TRP A 242 10.04 8.58 -3.25
N ARG A 243 8.91 9.03 -3.82
CA ARG A 243 8.78 10.35 -4.49
C ARG A 243 8.85 11.53 -3.53
N GLY A 244 8.69 11.34 -2.23
CA GLY A 244 8.78 12.40 -1.23
C GLY A 244 10.14 12.49 -0.53
N TRP A 245 10.93 11.40 -0.53
CA TRP A 245 12.09 11.26 0.35
C TRP A 245 13.29 12.16 0.00
N GLY A 246 13.79 12.94 0.96
CA GLY A 246 14.83 13.95 0.70
C GLY A 246 16.20 13.40 0.27
N GLY A 247 16.57 12.19 0.71
CA GLY A 247 17.88 11.58 0.45
C GLY A 247 17.90 10.64 -0.75
N ALA A 248 18.99 9.87 -0.90
CA ALA A 248 19.07 8.80 -1.88
C ALA A 248 17.92 7.81 -1.67
N ALA A 249 17.10 7.58 -2.69
CA ALA A 249 15.90 6.74 -2.59
C ALA A 249 15.82 5.74 -3.75
N ARG A 250 15.45 4.50 -3.42
CA ARG A 250 15.26 3.40 -4.38
C ARG A 250 13.85 2.86 -4.26
N LEU A 251 13.18 2.65 -5.39
CA LEU A 251 11.85 2.00 -5.45
C LEU A 251 11.94 0.66 -6.15
N LEU A 252 11.53 -0.41 -5.49
CA LEU A 252 11.29 -1.71 -6.12
C LEU A 252 9.79 -2.02 -6.06
N LEU A 253 9.10 -2.00 -7.21
CA LEU A 253 7.67 -2.31 -7.29
C LEU A 253 7.47 -3.61 -8.10
N GLY A 254 7.30 -4.73 -7.40
CA GLY A 254 7.12 -6.06 -8.00
C GLY A 254 5.65 -6.48 -8.15
N PRO A 255 5.37 -7.67 -8.72
CA PRO A 255 4.00 -8.10 -9.03
C PRO A 255 3.33 -8.77 -7.83
N TRP A 256 3.61 -8.24 -6.63
CA TRP A 256 3.30 -8.87 -5.36
C TRP A 256 2.07 -8.24 -4.69
N GLY A 257 1.45 -9.00 -3.80
CA GLY A 257 0.51 -8.48 -2.80
C GLY A 257 1.22 -8.05 -1.52
N HIS A 258 0.45 -7.84 -0.45
CA HIS A 258 0.96 -7.33 0.84
C HIS A 258 2.01 -8.22 1.50
N ARG A 259 2.03 -9.53 1.20
CA ARG A 259 3.03 -10.47 1.74
C ARG A 259 4.36 -10.45 0.97
N LEU A 260 4.49 -9.58 -0.04
CA LEU A 260 5.61 -9.56 -0.99
C LEU A 260 5.84 -10.91 -1.70
N THR A 261 4.78 -11.72 -1.75
CA THR A 261 4.69 -12.93 -2.57
C THR A 261 3.83 -12.62 -3.78
N ALA A 262 4.12 -13.28 -4.90
CA ALA A 262 3.24 -13.17 -6.05
C ALA A 262 1.91 -13.85 -5.72
N ASP A 263 0.80 -13.12 -5.88
CA ASP A 263 -0.57 -13.67 -5.72
C ASP A 263 -0.96 -14.58 -6.91
N ARG A 264 -0.04 -14.77 -7.85
CA ARG A 264 -0.16 -15.58 -9.06
C ARG A 264 1.08 -16.46 -9.18
N PRO A 265 1.05 -17.53 -9.99
CA PRO A 265 2.26 -18.27 -10.32
C PRO A 265 3.26 -17.29 -10.92
N ALA A 266 4.26 -16.89 -10.13
CA ALA A 266 5.34 -16.05 -10.63
C ALA A 266 6.05 -16.84 -11.72
N ILE A 267 6.12 -16.30 -12.93
CA ILE A 267 7.12 -16.80 -13.89
C ILE A 267 8.50 -16.59 -13.26
N ALA A 268 9.42 -17.53 -13.46
CA ALA A 268 10.72 -17.51 -12.79
C ALA A 268 11.47 -16.17 -12.95
N ALA A 269 11.25 -15.47 -14.07
CA ALA A 269 11.82 -14.17 -14.40
C ALA A 269 11.25 -12.97 -13.57
N ASP A 270 10.11 -13.12 -12.89
CA ASP A 270 9.57 -12.11 -11.98
C ASP A 270 10.13 -12.24 -10.54
N ARG A 271 10.94 -13.28 -10.26
CA ARG A 271 11.45 -13.58 -8.92
C ARG A 271 12.70 -12.76 -8.61
N VAL A 272 12.59 -11.86 -7.64
CA VAL A 272 13.72 -11.18 -7.00
C VAL A 272 13.95 -11.83 -5.64
N ASN A 273 15.18 -12.26 -5.36
CA ASN A 273 15.55 -12.67 -4.01
C ASN A 273 15.69 -11.41 -3.13
N LEU A 274 14.59 -11.04 -2.45
CA LEU A 274 14.52 -9.83 -1.65
C LEU A 274 15.56 -9.82 -0.51
N GLY A 275 15.81 -10.95 0.14
CA GLY A 275 16.83 -11.02 1.19
C GLY A 275 18.24 -10.72 0.67
N ALA A 276 18.63 -11.33 -0.44
CA ALA A 276 19.92 -11.05 -1.08
C ALA A 276 20.02 -9.60 -1.59
N LEU A 277 18.91 -9.04 -2.11
CA LEU A 277 18.84 -7.64 -2.49
C LEU A 277 19.02 -6.72 -1.27
N TYR A 278 18.33 -6.98 -0.15
CA TYR A 278 18.41 -6.15 1.04
C TYR A 278 19.83 -6.11 1.58
N VAL A 279 20.52 -7.25 1.64
CA VAL A 279 21.93 -7.34 2.03
C VAL A 279 22.82 -6.51 1.11
N ARG A 280 22.67 -6.68 -0.21
CA ARG A 280 23.48 -5.94 -1.19
C ARG A 280 23.25 -4.43 -1.10
N TRP A 281 21.99 -4.03 -1.04
CA TRP A 281 21.61 -2.62 -0.94
C TRP A 281 22.09 -2.00 0.37
N ALA A 282 21.90 -2.68 1.51
CA ALA A 282 22.37 -2.22 2.81
C ALA A 282 23.89 -1.96 2.79
N ARG A 283 24.68 -2.88 2.23
CA ARG A 283 26.14 -2.70 2.08
C ARG A 283 26.51 -1.55 1.14
N ALA A 284 25.71 -1.26 0.12
CA ALA A 284 25.94 -0.11 -0.76
C ALA A 284 25.62 1.21 -0.03
N ALA A 285 24.50 1.25 0.69
CA ALA A 285 24.06 2.38 1.49
C ALA A 285 25.08 2.75 2.58
N LEU A 286 25.48 1.76 3.39
CA LEU A 286 26.43 1.96 4.49
C LEU A 286 27.84 2.35 4.02
N ALA A 287 28.20 2.00 2.78
CA ALA A 287 29.47 2.39 2.17
C ALA A 287 29.40 3.73 1.43
N GLY A 288 28.26 4.45 1.45
CA GLY A 288 28.09 5.71 0.74
C GLY A 288 28.16 5.57 -0.79
N ARG A 289 27.89 4.38 -1.34
CA ARG A 289 28.02 4.09 -2.77
C ARG A 289 26.75 4.33 -3.59
N LEU A 290 25.66 4.73 -2.94
CA LEU A 290 24.40 5.01 -3.63
C LEU A 290 24.42 6.39 -4.26
N GLU A 291 24.04 6.47 -5.53
CA GLU A 291 23.83 7.75 -6.21
C GLU A 291 22.73 8.57 -5.48
N PRO A 292 22.87 9.90 -5.39
CA PRO A 292 21.94 10.77 -4.66
C PRO A 292 20.55 10.87 -5.31
N GLU A 293 20.45 10.51 -6.58
CA GLU A 293 19.23 10.55 -7.36
C GLU A 293 18.21 9.51 -6.89
N ARG A 294 16.94 9.78 -7.18
CA ARG A 294 15.85 8.84 -6.90
C ARG A 294 15.60 7.98 -8.12
N ARG A 295 15.81 6.68 -7.94
CA ARG A 295 15.70 5.66 -8.99
C ARG A 295 14.71 4.59 -8.56
N GLY A 296 14.10 3.92 -9.51
CA GLY A 296 13.24 2.80 -9.23
C GLY A 296 13.12 1.85 -10.39
N VAL A 297 12.54 0.70 -10.11
CA VAL A 297 12.16 -0.29 -11.10
C VAL A 297 10.75 -0.79 -10.81
N ILE A 298 9.95 -0.89 -11.86
CA ILE A 298 8.60 -1.42 -11.82
C ILE A 298 8.57 -2.66 -12.70
N THR A 299 8.06 -3.77 -12.16
CA THR A 299 7.86 -4.99 -12.95
C THR A 299 6.83 -4.75 -14.05
N LEU A 300 6.96 -5.45 -15.17
CA LEU A 300 5.88 -5.64 -16.11
C LEU A 300 5.31 -7.05 -15.88
N GLY A 301 4.43 -7.16 -14.88
CA GLY A 301 3.92 -8.45 -14.42
C GLY A 301 3.41 -9.32 -15.57
N GLY A 302 3.77 -10.62 -15.53
CA GLY A 302 3.46 -11.57 -16.59
C GLY A 302 4.42 -11.54 -17.78
N SER A 303 5.54 -10.81 -17.70
CA SER A 303 6.53 -10.75 -18.78
C SER A 303 7.99 -11.04 -18.40
N GLY A 304 8.35 -11.07 -17.10
CA GLY A 304 9.73 -11.30 -16.69
C GLY A 304 10.63 -10.09 -16.86
N ARG A 305 10.04 -8.91 -17.11
CA ARG A 305 10.76 -7.69 -17.48
C ARG A 305 10.54 -6.62 -16.43
N TRP A 306 11.56 -5.82 -16.20
CA TRP A 306 11.52 -4.67 -15.30
C TRP A 306 11.80 -3.40 -16.07
N HIS A 307 11.04 -2.34 -15.77
CA HIS A 307 11.19 -1.03 -16.37
C HIS A 307 11.79 -0.06 -15.35
N GLY A 308 12.87 0.62 -15.73
CA GLY A 308 13.48 1.66 -14.90
C GLY A 308 12.63 2.93 -14.90
N VAL A 309 12.42 3.50 -13.71
CA VAL A 309 11.72 4.77 -13.50
C VAL A 309 12.62 5.75 -12.77
N ARG A 310 12.61 7.02 -13.18
CA ARG A 310 13.34 8.10 -12.52
C ARG A 310 12.37 9.14 -11.97
N HIS A 311 12.75 9.76 -10.87
CA HIS A 311 12.02 10.93 -10.40
C HIS A 311 12.21 12.07 -11.41
N GLY A 312 11.11 12.58 -11.98
CA GLY A 312 11.13 13.60 -13.04
C GLY A 312 10.67 13.12 -14.42
N ASP A 313 10.43 11.82 -14.64
CA ASP A 313 9.90 11.29 -15.92
C ASP A 313 8.45 11.77 -16.24
N ALA A 314 7.85 12.56 -15.35
CA ALA A 314 6.57 13.25 -15.50
C ALA A 314 6.69 14.78 -15.70
N ALA A 315 7.90 15.36 -15.74
CA ALA A 315 8.10 16.77 -16.01
C ALA A 315 8.04 17.06 -17.52
N PRO A 316 7.30 18.09 -17.98
CA PRO A 316 7.30 18.50 -19.38
C PRO A 316 8.63 19.23 -19.69
N GLY A 317 9.63 18.48 -20.13
CA GLY A 317 10.90 19.00 -20.64
C GLY A 317 11.45 18.09 -21.74
N PRO A 318 12.41 18.54 -22.56
CA PRO A 318 12.86 17.84 -23.77
C PRO A 318 13.76 16.62 -23.49
N VAL A 319 13.73 16.07 -22.26
CA VAL A 319 14.31 14.77 -21.96
C VAL A 319 13.30 13.72 -22.42
N GLU A 320 13.63 12.94 -23.44
CA GLU A 320 12.75 11.92 -24.01
C GLU A 320 12.28 10.92 -22.93
N SER A 321 11.08 11.14 -22.37
CA SER A 321 10.50 10.28 -21.35
C SER A 321 10.39 8.84 -21.89
N SER A 322 10.80 7.87 -21.09
CA SER A 322 10.72 6.44 -21.42
C SER A 322 9.27 5.93 -21.48
N THR A 323 8.34 6.74 -20.95
CA THR A 323 6.90 6.47 -20.91
C THR A 323 6.12 7.61 -21.56
N ARG A 324 4.86 7.34 -21.93
CA ARG A 324 3.90 8.36 -22.38
C ARG A 324 2.53 8.05 -21.83
N THR A 325 1.79 9.08 -21.44
CA THR A 325 0.38 8.94 -21.10
C THR A 325 -0.44 8.78 -22.38
N THR A 326 -1.15 7.66 -22.48
CA THR A 326 -2.09 7.39 -23.59
C THR A 326 -3.51 7.59 -23.09
N THR A 327 -4.28 8.39 -23.82
CA THR A 327 -5.68 8.68 -23.52
C THR A 327 -6.60 7.74 -24.30
N TRP A 328 -7.58 7.18 -23.60
CA TRP A 328 -8.62 6.30 -24.12
C TRP A 328 -9.99 6.94 -23.87
N PRO A 329 -10.54 7.71 -24.83
CA PRO A 329 -11.82 8.42 -24.67
C PRO A 329 -13.00 7.45 -24.54
N PHE A 330 -14.07 7.85 -23.86
CA PHE A 330 -15.25 7.00 -23.64
C PHE A 330 -16.31 7.09 -24.76
N ASP A 331 -16.09 7.92 -25.78
CA ASP A 331 -16.99 8.16 -26.91
C ASP A 331 -16.34 7.86 -28.28
N ALA A 332 -15.09 7.39 -28.31
CA ALA A 332 -14.34 7.17 -29.54
C ALA A 332 -14.35 5.69 -29.98
N ARG A 333 -14.37 5.46 -31.30
CA ARG A 333 -14.23 4.10 -31.90
C ARG A 333 -12.94 3.39 -31.49
N THR A 334 -11.87 4.14 -31.24
CA THR A 334 -10.56 3.64 -30.78
C THR A 334 -10.40 3.67 -29.26
N GLY A 335 -11.41 4.15 -28.53
CA GLY A 335 -11.43 4.29 -27.07
C GLY A 335 -12.25 3.20 -26.39
N LEU A 336 -12.99 3.54 -25.34
CA LEU A 336 -13.93 2.64 -24.68
C LEU A 336 -15.34 2.97 -25.13
N ARG A 337 -16.13 1.96 -25.49
CA ARG A 337 -17.55 2.12 -25.83
C ARG A 337 -18.40 1.87 -24.61
N LEU A 338 -19.34 2.78 -24.32
CA LEU A 338 -20.41 2.55 -23.34
C LEU A 338 -21.23 1.31 -23.72
N LEU A 339 -21.33 0.36 -22.79
CA LEU A 339 -22.15 -0.85 -22.94
C LEU A 339 -23.49 -0.71 -22.23
N HIS A 340 -23.49 -0.17 -21.02
CA HIS A 340 -24.66 -0.09 -20.16
C HIS A 340 -24.48 0.93 -19.04
N GLY A 341 -25.59 1.43 -18.48
CA GLY A 341 -25.60 2.18 -17.23
C GLY A 341 -24.99 3.59 -17.32
N ALA A 342 -25.14 4.29 -18.45
CA ALA A 342 -24.81 5.74 -18.49
C ALA A 342 -25.51 6.50 -17.37
N GLU A 343 -26.76 6.11 -17.08
CA GLU A 343 -27.48 6.46 -15.85
C GLU A 343 -27.62 5.20 -14.99
N PHE A 344 -27.36 5.32 -13.70
CA PHE A 344 -27.42 4.21 -12.75
C PHE A 344 -27.80 4.68 -11.34
N THR A 345 -28.23 3.75 -10.49
CA THR A 345 -28.56 4.02 -9.08
C THR A 345 -27.51 3.38 -8.18
N ALA A 346 -26.76 4.21 -7.46
CA ALA A 346 -25.89 3.76 -6.39
C ALA A 346 -26.73 3.52 -5.12
N ASP A 347 -27.10 2.26 -4.88
CA ASP A 347 -27.86 1.85 -3.70
C ASP A 347 -26.93 1.25 -2.61
N PRO A 348 -26.69 1.94 -1.48
CA PRO A 348 -25.84 1.41 -0.39
C PRO A 348 -26.45 0.21 0.35
N ALA A 349 -27.74 -0.10 0.18
CA ALA A 349 -28.34 -1.35 0.65
C ALA A 349 -28.02 -2.53 -0.28
N ARG A 350 -27.65 -2.26 -1.55
CA ARG A 350 -27.23 -3.24 -2.55
C ARG A 350 -25.93 -2.78 -3.23
N PRO A 351 -24.84 -2.65 -2.47
CA PRO A 351 -23.63 -2.03 -2.97
C PRO A 351 -22.91 -2.92 -3.98
N VAL A 352 -22.25 -2.30 -4.95
CA VAL A 352 -21.35 -2.97 -5.89
C VAL A 352 -20.21 -3.63 -5.09
N ARG A 353 -20.05 -4.95 -5.31
CA ARG A 353 -19.11 -5.80 -4.60
C ARG A 353 -17.67 -5.56 -5.05
N SER A 354 -16.77 -5.40 -4.09
CA SER A 354 -15.33 -5.24 -4.35
C SER A 354 -14.64 -6.53 -4.78
N ASP A 355 -15.16 -7.67 -4.35
CA ASP A 355 -14.57 -8.99 -4.55
C ASP A 355 -15.17 -9.79 -5.72
N ASP A 356 -16.16 -9.21 -6.41
CA ASP A 356 -16.78 -9.81 -7.58
C ASP A 356 -16.47 -9.00 -8.85
N LEU A 357 -15.80 -9.64 -9.81
CA LEU A 357 -15.50 -9.09 -11.13
C LEU A 357 -16.55 -9.48 -12.17
N ALA A 358 -17.53 -10.32 -11.82
CA ALA A 358 -18.66 -10.59 -12.68
C ALA A 358 -19.48 -9.30 -12.87
N VAL A 359 -20.11 -9.20 -14.03
CA VAL A 359 -21.11 -8.18 -14.31
C VAL A 359 -22.44 -8.89 -14.36
N PRO A 360 -23.34 -8.66 -13.38
CA PRO A 360 -24.68 -9.25 -13.41
C PRO A 360 -25.42 -8.81 -14.67
N ALA A 361 -26.10 -9.74 -15.34
CA ALA A 361 -27.03 -9.41 -16.40
C ALA A 361 -28.34 -8.89 -15.80
N GLY A 362 -28.93 -7.84 -16.37
CA GLY A 362 -30.32 -7.46 -16.09
C GLY A 362 -30.59 -6.68 -14.81
N THR A 363 -29.59 -6.03 -14.19
CA THR A 363 -29.86 -5.10 -13.07
C THR A 363 -30.67 -3.89 -13.57
N THR A 364 -31.90 -3.75 -13.07
CA THR A 364 -32.78 -2.60 -13.37
C THR A 364 -33.28 -1.96 -12.07
N PRO A 365 -33.03 -0.65 -11.83
CA PRO A 365 -32.12 0.19 -12.61
C PRO A 365 -30.68 -0.34 -12.55
N ALA A 366 -29.85 0.05 -13.52
CA ALA A 366 -28.42 -0.25 -13.49
C ALA A 366 -27.80 0.20 -12.16
N ASP A 367 -26.80 -0.51 -11.64
CA ASP A 367 -26.09 -0.16 -10.40
C ASP A 367 -24.70 0.45 -10.66
N ARG A 368 -24.26 0.47 -11.93
CA ARG A 368 -22.96 0.96 -12.39
C ARG A 368 -22.96 1.27 -13.89
N CYS A 369 -22.03 2.13 -14.31
CA CYS A 369 -21.71 2.38 -15.71
C CYS A 369 -20.61 1.42 -16.20
N LEU A 370 -20.79 0.84 -17.38
CA LEU A 370 -19.88 -0.14 -17.96
C LEU A 370 -19.41 0.28 -19.35
N LEU A 371 -18.10 0.30 -19.53
CA LEU A 371 -17.46 0.59 -20.81
C LEU A 371 -16.47 -0.51 -21.20
N LEU A 372 -16.26 -0.69 -22.51
CA LEU A 372 -15.38 -1.73 -23.04
C LEU A 372 -14.58 -1.23 -24.23
N SER A 373 -13.29 -1.51 -24.25
CA SER A 373 -12.44 -1.22 -25.40
C SER A 373 -12.57 -2.25 -26.54
N PRO A 374 -12.19 -1.88 -27.77
CA PRO A 374 -11.73 -2.84 -28.77
C PRO A 374 -10.60 -3.73 -28.21
N PRO A 375 -10.38 -4.92 -28.79
CA PRO A 375 -9.24 -5.74 -28.42
C PRO A 375 -7.93 -5.00 -28.76
N LEU A 376 -6.95 -5.12 -27.88
CA LEU A 376 -5.63 -4.52 -28.09
C LEU A 376 -5.01 -5.09 -29.38
N PRO A 377 -4.62 -4.23 -30.35
CA PRO A 377 -4.07 -4.71 -31.62
C PRO A 377 -2.66 -5.31 -31.46
N ARG A 378 -1.97 -4.99 -30.36
CA ARG A 378 -0.62 -5.45 -30.02
C ARG A 378 -0.45 -5.44 -28.49
N PRO A 379 0.56 -6.14 -27.94
CA PRO A 379 0.82 -6.09 -26.51
C PRO A 379 1.07 -4.66 -26.00
N LEU A 380 0.59 -4.37 -24.79
CA LEU A 380 0.68 -3.07 -24.14
C LEU A 380 1.44 -3.20 -22.82
N ASP A 381 2.56 -2.50 -22.70
CA ASP A 381 3.36 -2.43 -21.46
C ASP A 381 2.94 -1.19 -20.67
N LEU A 382 2.37 -1.40 -19.48
CA LEU A 382 1.91 -0.37 -18.56
C LEU A 382 2.90 -0.26 -17.40
N ALA A 383 3.50 0.92 -17.22
CA ALA A 383 4.43 1.21 -16.14
C ALA A 383 4.29 2.66 -15.71
N GLY A 384 3.68 2.91 -14.55
CA GLY A 384 3.45 4.26 -14.04
C GLY A 384 1.98 4.52 -13.68
N PRO A 385 1.63 5.77 -13.36
CA PRO A 385 0.31 6.12 -12.86
C PRO A 385 -0.80 5.89 -13.89
N ALA A 386 -1.99 5.62 -13.40
CA ALA A 386 -3.21 5.59 -14.19
C ALA A 386 -4.27 6.49 -13.55
N THR A 387 -5.09 7.14 -14.38
CA THR A 387 -6.20 8.00 -13.92
C THR A 387 -7.42 7.80 -14.81
N ALA A 388 -8.61 7.98 -14.25
CA ALA A 388 -9.84 8.14 -15.02
C ALA A 388 -10.38 9.56 -14.81
N ARG A 389 -10.73 10.24 -15.90
CA ARG A 389 -11.40 11.53 -15.87
C ARG A 389 -12.85 11.34 -16.30
N LEU A 390 -13.78 11.79 -15.46
CA LEU A 390 -15.21 11.56 -15.61
C LEU A 390 -15.93 12.92 -15.67
N HIS A 391 -16.85 13.08 -16.61
CA HIS A 391 -17.91 14.07 -16.52
C HIS A 391 -19.17 13.38 -16.00
N ALA A 392 -19.63 13.77 -14.81
CA ALA A 392 -20.66 13.03 -14.12
C ALA A 392 -21.56 13.92 -13.27
N THR A 393 -22.76 13.43 -12.97
CA THR A 393 -23.75 14.08 -12.10
C THR A 393 -24.15 13.14 -10.96
N ALA A 394 -24.54 13.73 -9.84
CA ALA A 394 -24.97 13.05 -8.63
C ALA A 394 -26.16 13.81 -8.02
N ASP A 395 -27.23 13.13 -7.64
CA ASP A 395 -28.38 13.77 -6.95
C ASP A 395 -28.22 13.86 -5.42
N THR A 396 -26.99 13.69 -4.91
CA THR A 396 -26.64 13.64 -3.49
C THR A 396 -25.57 14.67 -3.14
N PRO A 397 -25.57 15.23 -1.92
CA PRO A 397 -24.53 16.16 -1.47
C PRO A 397 -23.14 15.53 -1.29
N ALA A 398 -23.06 14.20 -1.21
CA ALA A 398 -21.79 13.48 -1.10
C ALA A 398 -21.81 12.16 -1.89
N ALA A 399 -20.74 11.90 -2.62
CA ALA A 399 -20.65 10.81 -3.59
C ALA A 399 -19.28 10.14 -3.56
N ASP A 400 -19.25 8.81 -3.52
CA ASP A 400 -18.06 8.07 -3.86
C ASP A 400 -18.12 7.69 -5.35
N TRP A 401 -17.01 7.87 -6.06
CA TRP A 401 -16.84 7.49 -7.45
C TRP A 401 -15.74 6.43 -7.53
N ALA A 402 -16.15 5.17 -7.53
CA ALA A 402 -15.27 4.02 -7.67
C ALA A 402 -15.09 3.69 -9.16
N VAL A 403 -13.85 3.61 -9.62
CA VAL A 403 -13.50 3.21 -10.98
C VAL A 403 -12.64 1.96 -10.92
N ARG A 404 -13.11 0.90 -11.56
CA ARG A 404 -12.43 -0.39 -11.65
C ARG A 404 -12.14 -0.73 -13.10
N VAL A 405 -10.87 -0.91 -13.43
CA VAL A 405 -10.43 -1.37 -14.75
C VAL A 405 -10.07 -2.85 -14.65
N THR A 406 -10.71 -3.65 -15.48
CA THR A 406 -10.50 -5.10 -15.60
C THR A 406 -9.89 -5.40 -16.96
N ALA A 407 -8.81 -6.18 -16.99
CA ALA A 407 -8.29 -6.76 -18.22
C ALA A 407 -9.05 -8.06 -18.52
N LEU A 408 -9.70 -8.12 -19.67
CA LEU A 408 -10.30 -9.35 -20.21
C LEU A 408 -9.32 -9.95 -21.20
N ASP A 409 -8.77 -11.13 -20.90
CA ASP A 409 -7.88 -11.82 -21.85
C ASP A 409 -8.65 -12.27 -23.12
N PRO A 410 -7.96 -12.74 -24.18
CA PRO A 410 -8.64 -13.16 -25.41
C PRO A 410 -9.67 -14.28 -25.23
N ALA A 411 -9.59 -15.05 -24.15
CA ALA A 411 -10.57 -16.08 -23.79
C ALA A 411 -11.75 -15.52 -22.96
N GLY A 412 -11.74 -14.22 -22.64
CA GLY A 412 -12.78 -13.54 -21.88
C GLY A 412 -12.61 -13.61 -20.36
N ARG A 413 -11.50 -14.17 -19.86
CA ARG A 413 -11.25 -14.25 -18.41
C ARG A 413 -10.93 -12.87 -17.86
N ALA A 414 -11.63 -12.51 -16.78
CA ALA A 414 -11.50 -11.22 -16.12
C ALA A 414 -10.39 -11.20 -15.09
N GLU A 415 -9.55 -10.17 -15.13
CA GLU A 415 -8.46 -9.96 -14.19
C GLU A 415 -8.38 -8.50 -13.73
N PRO A 416 -8.19 -8.23 -12.41
CA PRO A 416 -7.99 -6.87 -11.92
C PRO A 416 -6.79 -6.21 -12.61
N LEU A 417 -6.96 -4.96 -13.05
CA LEU A 417 -5.87 -4.17 -13.63
C LEU A 417 -5.60 -2.91 -12.83
N ALA A 418 -6.63 -2.11 -12.57
CA ALA A 418 -6.49 -0.84 -11.86
C ALA A 418 -7.76 -0.57 -11.04
N PHE A 419 -7.62 0.13 -9.92
CA PHE A 419 -8.75 0.54 -9.09
C PHE A 419 -8.45 1.90 -8.45
N GLY A 420 -9.48 2.74 -8.39
CA GLY A 420 -9.44 3.99 -7.65
C GLY A 420 -10.82 4.35 -7.13
N ILE A 421 -10.86 5.12 -6.05
CA ILE A 421 -12.10 5.66 -5.50
C ILE A 421 -11.84 7.03 -4.91
N VAL A 422 -12.72 7.98 -5.21
CA VAL A 422 -12.66 9.34 -4.65
C VAL A 422 -14.00 9.69 -4.01
N ARG A 423 -13.97 10.42 -2.89
CA ARG A 423 -15.16 11.03 -2.31
C ARG A 423 -15.24 12.48 -2.73
N ARG A 424 -16.42 12.90 -3.18
CA ARG A 424 -16.72 14.24 -3.64
C ARG A 424 -17.93 14.80 -2.92
N ALA A 425 -17.91 16.10 -2.64
CA ALA A 425 -19.05 16.86 -2.14
C ALA A 425 -19.31 17.99 -3.15
N ASP A 426 -20.09 17.67 -4.17
CA ASP A 426 -20.44 18.57 -5.28
C ASP A 426 -21.96 18.88 -5.20
N PRO A 427 -22.44 20.01 -5.76
CA PRO A 427 -23.86 20.34 -5.73
C PRO A 427 -24.75 19.26 -6.37
N PRO A 428 -25.84 18.83 -5.71
CA PRO A 428 -26.75 17.83 -6.26
C PRO A 428 -27.35 18.24 -7.61
N GLY A 429 -27.30 17.34 -8.58
CA GLY A 429 -27.84 17.52 -9.93
C GLY A 429 -26.91 18.23 -10.91
N GLU A 430 -25.81 18.83 -10.44
CA GLU A 430 -24.86 19.53 -11.31
C GLU A 430 -23.85 18.59 -11.95
N ALA A 431 -23.47 18.89 -13.19
CA ALA A 431 -22.46 18.15 -13.92
C ALA A 431 -21.07 18.66 -13.57
N VAL A 432 -20.20 17.75 -13.13
CA VAL A 432 -18.84 18.07 -12.68
C VAL A 432 -17.79 17.21 -13.39
N GLU A 433 -16.57 17.72 -13.48
CA GLU A 433 -15.40 16.93 -13.89
C GLU A 433 -14.71 16.33 -12.65
N ILE A 434 -14.48 15.03 -12.66
CA ILE A 434 -13.91 14.27 -11.54
C ILE A 434 -12.70 13.50 -12.05
N THR A 435 -11.56 13.66 -11.38
CA THR A 435 -10.38 12.83 -11.62
C THR A 435 -10.25 11.77 -10.53
N VAL A 436 -10.23 10.49 -10.94
CA VAL A 436 -10.06 9.32 -10.08
C VAL A 436 -8.67 8.73 -10.31
N PRO A 437 -7.72 8.87 -9.37
CA PRO A 437 -6.44 8.18 -9.43
C PRO A 437 -6.64 6.66 -9.31
N LEU A 438 -6.08 5.88 -10.22
CA LEU A 438 -6.21 4.41 -10.28
C LEU A 438 -4.95 3.67 -9.80
N GLY A 439 -4.00 4.42 -9.24
CA GLY A 439 -2.71 3.93 -8.76
C GLY A 439 -1.65 3.73 -9.84
N THR A 440 -0.51 3.18 -9.43
CA THR A 440 0.66 2.91 -10.25
C THR A 440 0.62 1.48 -10.78
N LEU A 441 0.59 1.35 -12.10
CA LEU A 441 0.56 0.07 -12.80
C LEU A 441 1.96 -0.42 -13.13
N GLY A 442 2.09 -1.75 -13.19
CA GLY A 442 3.29 -2.45 -13.61
C GLY A 442 2.92 -3.80 -14.23
N ARG A 443 2.48 -3.77 -15.49
CA ARG A 443 1.87 -4.94 -16.13
C ARG A 443 2.02 -4.94 -17.64
N ARG A 444 2.24 -6.12 -18.22
CA ARG A 444 2.11 -6.33 -19.67
C ARG A 444 0.78 -6.98 -19.99
N LEU A 445 0.04 -6.37 -20.92
CA LEU A 445 -1.20 -6.91 -21.46
C LEU A 445 -0.93 -7.55 -22.83
N PRO A 446 -1.33 -8.82 -23.07
CA PRO A 446 -1.24 -9.45 -24.38
C PRO A 446 -2.08 -8.74 -25.44
N ALA A 447 -1.76 -8.95 -26.72
CA ALA A 447 -2.65 -8.61 -27.82
C ALA A 447 -3.99 -9.35 -27.68
N GLY A 448 -5.07 -8.78 -28.19
CA GLY A 448 -6.43 -9.32 -28.05
C GLY A 448 -7.11 -8.98 -26.72
N THR A 449 -6.36 -8.60 -25.68
CA THR A 449 -6.92 -8.18 -24.38
C THR A 449 -7.86 -6.98 -24.56
N ARG A 450 -9.00 -6.97 -23.87
CA ARG A 450 -9.92 -5.83 -23.79
C ARG A 450 -9.86 -5.20 -22.41
N LEU A 451 -10.03 -3.89 -22.35
CA LEU A 451 -10.15 -3.14 -21.11
C LEU A 451 -11.64 -2.90 -20.84
N ARG A 452 -12.13 -3.44 -19.73
CA ARG A 452 -13.47 -3.13 -19.20
C ARG A 452 -13.33 -2.14 -18.06
N THR A 453 -13.96 -0.98 -18.18
CA THR A 453 -14.02 0.03 -17.13
C THR A 453 -15.41 0.03 -16.52
N GLU A 454 -15.46 -0.12 -15.21
CA GLU A 454 -16.67 -0.05 -14.40
C GLU A 454 -16.61 1.19 -13.52
N ILE A 455 -17.70 1.97 -13.51
CA ILE A 455 -17.85 3.15 -12.66
C ILE A 455 -19.06 2.94 -11.75
N ALA A 456 -18.86 2.96 -10.45
CA ALA A 456 -19.85 2.62 -9.44
C ALA A 456 -19.83 3.60 -8.27
N GLY A 457 -20.93 3.65 -7.52
CA GLY A 457 -21.01 4.45 -6.29
C GLY A 457 -20.37 3.79 -5.05
N HIS A 458 -19.96 2.52 -5.16
CA HIS A 458 -19.47 1.72 -4.04
C HIS A 458 -18.39 0.73 -4.47
N HIS A 459 -17.55 0.33 -3.50
CA HIS A 459 -16.59 -0.77 -3.63
C HIS A 459 -16.56 -1.56 -2.31
N PHE A 460 -17.69 -2.18 -1.97
CA PHE A 460 -17.94 -2.78 -0.67
C PHE A 460 -17.68 -4.30 -0.67
N PRO A 461 -17.11 -4.91 0.39
CA PRO A 461 -16.76 -4.30 1.68
C PRO A 461 -15.31 -3.79 1.78
N ALA A 462 -14.54 -3.79 0.68
CA ALA A 462 -13.19 -3.22 0.72
C ALA A 462 -13.19 -1.78 1.27
N HIS A 463 -14.18 -0.98 0.89
CA HIS A 463 -14.43 0.35 1.43
C HIS A 463 -15.77 0.44 2.16
N ALA A 464 -15.86 1.36 3.13
CA ALA A 464 -17.15 1.70 3.74
C ALA A 464 -18.07 2.35 2.70
N ARG A 465 -19.38 2.15 2.86
CA ARG A 465 -20.38 2.74 1.95
C ARG A 465 -20.51 4.22 2.25
N ASN A 466 -20.53 5.05 1.22
CA ASN A 466 -21.03 6.41 1.35
C ASN A 466 -22.54 6.36 1.67
N PRO A 467 -23.03 7.08 2.69
CA PRO A 467 -24.45 7.09 3.04
C PRO A 467 -25.31 7.88 2.06
N HIS A 468 -24.69 8.74 1.23
CA HIS A 468 -25.34 9.69 0.33
C HIS A 468 -26.24 10.73 1.03
N THR A 469 -26.13 10.87 2.34
CA THR A 469 -26.88 11.86 3.13
C THR A 469 -26.04 13.11 3.43
N GLY A 470 -24.75 13.10 3.10
CA GLY A 470 -23.78 14.10 3.55
C GLY A 470 -23.23 13.84 4.96
N GLU A 471 -23.78 12.86 5.69
CA GLU A 471 -23.29 12.46 7.01
C GLU A 471 -21.93 11.73 6.91
N ASN A 472 -21.16 11.75 8.01
CA ASN A 472 -19.89 11.02 8.07
C ASN A 472 -20.14 9.50 7.93
N PRO A 473 -19.54 8.82 6.94
CA PRO A 473 -19.81 7.40 6.68
C PRO A 473 -19.44 6.44 7.82
N VAL A 474 -18.59 6.90 8.73
CA VAL A 474 -18.19 6.12 9.91
C VAL A 474 -19.27 6.12 10.99
N THR A 475 -20.01 7.22 11.13
CA THR A 475 -21.00 7.42 12.21
C THR A 475 -22.44 7.41 11.70
N ALA A 476 -22.64 7.48 10.38
CA ALA A 476 -23.95 7.44 9.77
C ALA A 476 -24.67 6.11 10.04
N THR A 477 -25.98 6.20 10.28
CA THR A 477 -26.88 5.05 10.43
C THR A 477 -27.94 5.01 9.33
N ARG A 478 -28.12 6.13 8.61
CA ARG A 478 -29.07 6.25 7.51
C ARG A 478 -28.32 6.17 6.19
N LEU A 479 -28.95 5.51 5.23
CA LEU A 479 -28.43 5.31 3.89
C LEU A 479 -29.52 5.70 2.89
N ALA A 480 -29.15 6.38 1.82
CA ALA A 480 -30.06 6.73 0.72
C ALA A 480 -29.49 6.25 -0.62
N PRO A 481 -30.33 5.72 -1.54
CA PRO A 481 -29.90 5.51 -2.91
C PRO A 481 -29.64 6.85 -3.60
N SER A 482 -28.69 6.89 -4.52
CA SER A 482 -28.38 8.09 -5.32
C SER A 482 -28.40 7.77 -6.81
N ARG A 483 -29.11 8.58 -7.60
CA ARG A 483 -29.04 8.55 -9.06
C ARG A 483 -27.75 9.21 -9.54
N ARG A 484 -27.11 8.54 -10.48
CA ARG A 484 -25.82 8.91 -11.08
C ARG A 484 -25.98 8.96 -12.58
N ALA A 485 -25.31 9.91 -13.23
CA ALA A 485 -25.07 9.85 -14.67
C ALA A 485 -23.59 10.07 -14.99
N VAL A 486 -23.09 9.37 -16.01
CA VAL A 486 -21.75 9.55 -16.56
C VAL A 486 -21.85 9.86 -18.05
N THR A 487 -21.31 11.01 -18.43
CA THR A 487 -21.26 11.43 -19.83
C THR A 487 -20.00 10.88 -20.49
N ALA A 488 -20.17 10.11 -21.56
CA ALA A 488 -19.05 9.54 -22.32
C ALA A 488 -18.17 10.64 -22.97
N ARG A 489 -18.79 11.69 -23.52
CA ARG A 489 -18.09 12.82 -24.11
C ARG A 489 -17.27 13.56 -23.05
N GLY A 490 -15.98 13.78 -23.34
CA GLY A 490 -15.03 14.43 -22.43
C GLY A 490 -14.39 13.50 -21.40
N SER A 491 -15.05 12.36 -21.09
CA SER A 491 -14.52 11.36 -20.15
C SER A 491 -13.50 10.46 -20.82
N ALA A 492 -12.48 10.04 -20.07
CA ALA A 492 -11.40 9.21 -20.59
C ALA A 492 -10.66 8.41 -19.51
N LEU A 493 -10.05 7.31 -19.94
CA LEU A 493 -9.04 6.57 -19.17
C LEU A 493 -7.64 6.99 -19.66
N HIS A 494 -6.75 7.31 -18.73
CA HIS A 494 -5.37 7.69 -19.01
C HIS A 494 -4.43 6.64 -18.41
N LEU A 495 -3.61 6.03 -19.26
CA LEU A 495 -2.67 4.98 -18.86
C LEU A 495 -1.24 5.37 -19.24
N THR A 496 -0.29 5.24 -18.32
CA THR A 496 1.14 5.40 -18.65
C THR A 496 1.66 4.15 -19.34
N VAL A 497 2.05 4.32 -20.62
CA VAL A 497 2.53 3.27 -21.50
C VAL A 497 4.03 3.42 -21.71
N VAL A 498 4.78 2.31 -21.68
CA VAL A 498 6.21 2.30 -22.03
C VAL A 498 6.36 2.65 -23.52
N ALA A 499 6.94 3.83 -23.80
CA ALA A 499 7.15 4.35 -25.15
C ALA A 499 8.44 3.80 -25.76
N ARG A 500 9.48 3.62 -24.93
CA ARG A 500 10.77 3.04 -25.32
C ARG A 500 11.11 1.87 -24.42
N ARG A 501 11.34 0.70 -25.02
CA ARG A 501 11.67 -0.54 -24.30
C ARG A 501 13.11 -0.47 -23.77
N ARG A 502 13.30 0.14 -22.61
CA ARG A 502 14.51 0.03 -21.80
C ARG A 502 14.18 -0.84 -20.59
N TYR A 503 14.38 -2.15 -20.76
CA TYR A 503 14.27 -3.08 -19.65
C TYR A 503 15.59 -3.14 -18.90
N VAL A 504 15.52 -3.28 -17.59
CA VAL A 504 16.69 -3.28 -16.70
C VAL A 504 16.68 -4.52 -15.82
N GLU A 505 17.84 -4.91 -15.32
CA GLU A 505 17.92 -5.86 -14.22
C GLU A 505 17.64 -5.12 -12.89
N PRO A 506 16.70 -5.60 -12.05
CA PRO A 506 16.26 -4.84 -10.89
C PRO A 506 17.36 -4.70 -9.83
N VAL A 507 18.12 -5.76 -9.54
CA VAL A 507 19.13 -5.74 -8.46
C VAL A 507 20.27 -4.74 -8.73
N PRO A 508 20.91 -4.75 -9.92
CA PRO A 508 21.94 -3.75 -10.24
C PRO A 508 21.42 -2.32 -10.28
N GLU A 509 20.17 -2.09 -10.72
CA GLU A 509 19.60 -0.75 -10.76
C GLU A 509 19.29 -0.21 -9.35
N ILE A 510 18.85 -1.08 -8.44
CA ILE A 510 18.55 -0.69 -7.06
C ILE A 510 19.83 -0.47 -6.24
N CYS A 511 20.93 -1.17 -6.55
CA CYS A 511 22.19 -1.06 -5.80
C CYS A 511 23.18 -0.02 -6.36
N ARG A 512 22.90 0.57 -7.52
CA ARG A 512 23.52 1.83 -7.99
C ARG A 512 22.90 2.96 -7.20
#